data_AF-A0A3C1P2H7-F1
#
_entry.id   AF-A0A3C1P2H7-F1
#
_cell.length_a   1.000
_cell.length_b   1.000
_cell.length_c   1.000
_cell.angle_alpha   90.00
_cell.angle_beta   90.00
_cell.angle_gamma   90.00
#
_symmetry.space_group_name_H-M   'P 1'
#
loop_
_entity.id
_entity.type
_entity.pdbx_description
1 polymer ?
#
loop_
_entity_poly.entity_id
_entity_poly.type
_entity_poly.pdbx_seq_one_letter_code
_entity_poly.pdbx_strand_id
1 'polypeptide(L)'
;VADHVADHDPDHVVEHAAGTLGRLLLHAGADPVVPQAWSDLPGVALARLWQEIALARRSADLVVVDVGSLVRVRELVALPGVLVRLLDASLTPRAAMWRGSAGEGGLFESLSEARVDAMAWLSIATAETTSVRLVARPKPDSADAVLRTGGVLAMLGIQLEGVIVNRFPRRRDDAPSAVRRQAREALAVLQEGLPGIPVWRSTSRLRPVPKGHAAADIIPATGSGPTLRDRDLAAIRDGVVEGADEYLLTVPLVPVVRDEARVGVQGDHLVVAFDGVHAFAALPPVLRRCIPREARRGPDGLVIRWSPDQDVWPGERAS
;
A
#
# COMPACT_ATOMS: atom_id res chain seq x y z
N VAL A 1 -23.98 2.00 -25.60
CA VAL A 1 -22.82 1.32 -24.98
C VAL A 1 -23.21 1.15 -23.54
N ALA A 2 -23.53 -0.07 -23.13
CA ALA A 2 -24.24 -0.36 -21.89
C ALA A 2 -23.33 -0.19 -20.67
N ASP A 3 -23.72 0.70 -19.76
CA ASP A 3 -23.17 0.79 -18.41
C ASP A 3 -23.57 -0.47 -17.64
N HIS A 4 -22.62 -1.41 -17.49
CA HIS A 4 -22.70 -2.39 -16.41
C HIS A 4 -22.36 -1.67 -15.11
N VAL A 5 -23.36 -0.99 -14.53
CA VAL A 5 -23.33 -0.66 -13.11
C VAL A 5 -23.52 -1.98 -12.38
N ALA A 6 -22.41 -2.62 -12.04
CA ALA A 6 -22.44 -3.71 -11.08
C ALA A 6 -22.99 -3.13 -9.78
N ASP A 7 -24.18 -3.59 -9.42
CA ASP A 7 -24.79 -3.38 -8.11
C ASP A 7 -23.89 -4.08 -7.11
N HIS A 8 -23.27 -3.32 -6.24
CA HIS A 8 -22.22 -3.79 -5.36
C HIS A 8 -22.78 -3.79 -3.95
N ASP A 9 -23.55 -4.82 -3.63
CA ASP A 9 -23.98 -5.08 -2.26
C ASP A 9 -22.73 -5.29 -1.38
N PRO A 10 -22.55 -4.61 -0.23
CA PRO A 10 -21.44 -4.90 0.68
C PRO A 10 -21.40 -6.37 1.16
N ASP A 11 -22.53 -7.07 1.18
CA ASP A 11 -22.58 -8.51 1.49
C ASP A 11 -22.02 -9.37 0.34
N HIS A 12 -21.93 -8.81 -0.88
CA HIS A 12 -21.37 -9.47 -2.05
C HIS A 12 -19.93 -9.93 -1.85
N VAL A 13 -19.10 -9.23 -1.05
CA VAL A 13 -17.71 -9.66 -0.80
C VAL A 13 -17.68 -10.94 0.03
N VAL A 14 -18.56 -11.05 1.04
CA VAL A 14 -18.67 -12.23 1.88
C VAL A 14 -19.29 -13.38 1.08
N GLU A 15 -20.35 -13.10 0.32
CA GLU A 15 -21.00 -14.09 -0.56
C GLU A 15 -20.07 -14.59 -1.66
N HIS A 16 -19.27 -13.72 -2.27
CA HIS A 16 -18.32 -14.07 -3.32
C HIS A 16 -17.12 -14.84 -2.75
N ALA A 17 -16.63 -14.49 -1.56
CA ALA A 17 -15.59 -15.25 -0.87
C ALA A 17 -16.10 -16.64 -0.46
N ALA A 18 -17.28 -16.72 0.14
CA ALA A 18 -17.93 -17.98 0.50
C ALA A 18 -18.25 -18.82 -0.74
N GLY A 19 -18.71 -18.20 -1.83
CA GLY A 19 -19.04 -18.86 -3.08
C GLY A 19 -17.79 -19.38 -3.81
N THR A 20 -16.76 -18.57 -3.99
CA THR A 20 -15.58 -18.95 -4.79
C THR A 20 -14.61 -19.80 -3.99
N LEU A 21 -14.17 -19.31 -2.82
CA LEU A 21 -13.21 -20.02 -1.99
C LEU A 21 -13.85 -21.22 -1.29
N GLY A 22 -15.12 -21.10 -0.86
CA GLY A 22 -15.87 -22.23 -0.32
C GLY A 22 -16.08 -23.35 -1.35
N ARG A 23 -16.32 -23.04 -2.63
CA ARG A 23 -16.34 -24.06 -3.69
C ARG A 23 -15.00 -24.75 -3.86
N LEU A 24 -13.89 -24.02 -3.82
CA LEU A 24 -12.54 -24.60 -3.89
C LEU A 24 -12.25 -25.52 -2.69
N LEU A 25 -12.61 -25.09 -1.48
CA LEU A 25 -12.44 -25.86 -0.25
C LEU A 25 -13.30 -27.14 -0.27
N LEU A 26 -14.57 -27.05 -0.68
CA LEU A 26 -15.44 -28.22 -0.84
C LEU A 26 -14.88 -29.22 -1.84
N HIS A 27 -14.34 -28.77 -2.97
CA HIS A 27 -13.68 -29.65 -3.96
C HIS A 27 -12.37 -30.25 -3.43
N ALA A 28 -11.69 -29.58 -2.50
CA ALA A 28 -10.54 -30.13 -1.78
C ALA A 28 -10.94 -31.09 -0.65
N GLY A 29 -12.24 -31.34 -0.45
CA GLY A 29 -12.77 -32.25 0.57
C GLY A 29 -12.98 -31.62 1.95
N ALA A 30 -12.99 -30.29 2.05
CA ALA A 30 -13.30 -29.59 3.29
C ALA A 30 -14.81 -29.53 3.54
N ASP A 31 -15.19 -29.39 4.82
CA ASP A 31 -16.58 -29.12 5.21
C ASP A 31 -17.03 -27.71 4.78
N PRO A 32 -18.33 -27.50 4.51
CA PRO A 32 -18.87 -26.18 4.21
C PRO A 32 -18.64 -25.21 5.37
N VAL A 33 -18.04 -24.06 5.07
CA VAL A 33 -17.77 -23.00 6.04
C VAL A 33 -19.01 -22.13 6.22
N VAL A 34 -19.47 -21.96 7.46
CA VAL A 34 -20.63 -21.11 7.78
C VAL A 34 -20.36 -19.64 7.42
N PRO A 35 -21.35 -18.88 6.90
CA PRO A 35 -21.19 -17.48 6.48
C PRO A 35 -20.57 -16.56 7.54
N GLN A 36 -20.91 -16.76 8.81
CA GLN A 36 -20.38 -15.96 9.92
C GLN A 36 -18.85 -16.12 10.07
N ALA A 37 -18.33 -17.33 9.85
CA ALA A 37 -16.89 -17.58 9.95
C ALA A 37 -16.08 -16.85 8.85
N TRP A 38 -16.68 -16.57 7.69
CA TRP A 38 -16.05 -15.74 6.67
C TRP A 38 -15.94 -14.27 7.10
N SER A 39 -16.96 -13.75 7.77
CA SER A 39 -16.99 -12.36 8.26
C SER A 39 -15.97 -12.10 9.35
N ASP A 40 -15.60 -13.13 10.11
CA ASP A 40 -14.58 -13.06 11.18
C ASP A 40 -13.15 -13.05 10.64
N LEU A 41 -12.94 -13.33 9.35
CA LEU A 41 -11.60 -13.30 8.75
C LEU A 41 -11.10 -11.85 8.64
N PRO A 42 -9.92 -11.52 9.22
CA PRO A 42 -9.39 -10.16 9.20
C PRO A 42 -9.29 -9.56 7.79
N GLY A 43 -8.94 -10.38 6.78
CA GLY A 43 -8.84 -9.95 5.38
C GLY A 43 -10.19 -9.64 4.72
N VAL A 44 -11.27 -10.33 5.12
CA VAL A 44 -12.61 -10.11 4.57
C VAL A 44 -13.19 -8.79 5.08
N ALA A 45 -12.99 -8.47 6.36
CA ALA A 45 -13.40 -7.18 6.91
C ALA A 45 -12.73 -5.98 6.20
N LEU A 46 -11.45 -6.12 5.80
CA LEU A 46 -10.73 -5.10 5.04
C LEU A 46 -11.22 -5.01 3.59
N ALA A 47 -11.52 -6.13 2.93
CA ALA A 47 -12.10 -6.14 1.59
C ALA A 47 -13.51 -5.51 1.58
N ARG A 48 -14.33 -5.79 2.59
CA ARG A 48 -15.63 -5.15 2.79
C ARG A 48 -15.49 -3.63 2.96
N LEU A 49 -14.50 -3.17 3.74
CA LEU A 49 -14.22 -1.74 3.89
C LEU A 49 -13.84 -1.09 2.54
N TRP A 50 -13.07 -1.77 1.69
CA TRP A 50 -12.78 -1.28 0.34
C TRP A 50 -14.04 -1.17 -0.53
N GLN A 51 -14.94 -2.14 -0.43
CA GLN A 51 -16.22 -2.09 -1.12
C GLN A 51 -17.08 -0.91 -0.65
N GLU A 52 -17.18 -0.69 0.67
CA GLU A 52 -17.86 0.46 1.26
C GLU A 52 -17.26 1.79 0.79
N ILE A 53 -15.92 1.88 0.72
CA ILE A 53 -15.22 3.05 0.16
C ILE A 53 -15.59 3.26 -1.31
N ALA A 54 -15.55 2.21 -2.13
CA ALA A 54 -15.84 2.30 -3.56
C ALA A 54 -17.28 2.77 -3.83
N LEU A 55 -18.24 2.28 -3.04
CA LEU A 55 -19.64 2.69 -3.09
C LEU A 55 -19.84 4.15 -2.64
N ALA A 56 -19.26 4.52 -1.48
CA ALA A 56 -19.41 5.86 -0.93
C ALA A 56 -18.88 6.93 -1.90
N ARG A 57 -17.78 6.65 -2.62
CA ARG A 57 -17.24 7.56 -3.65
C ARG A 57 -18.19 7.86 -4.80
N ARG A 58 -19.21 7.03 -5.06
CA ARG A 58 -20.20 7.27 -6.12
C ARG A 58 -21.20 8.37 -5.75
N SER A 59 -21.37 8.66 -4.46
CA SER A 59 -22.42 9.55 -3.96
C SER A 59 -21.92 10.70 -3.07
N ALA A 60 -20.65 10.67 -2.65
CA ALA A 60 -20.05 11.70 -1.81
C ALA A 60 -18.88 12.40 -2.52
N ASP A 61 -18.77 13.72 -2.33
CA ASP A 61 -17.63 14.52 -2.82
C ASP A 61 -16.33 14.21 -2.07
N LEU A 62 -16.44 13.78 -0.80
CA LEU A 62 -15.31 13.41 0.07
C LEU A 62 -15.69 12.24 0.97
N VAL A 63 -14.86 11.19 0.94
CA VAL A 63 -14.97 10.04 1.86
C VAL A 63 -13.82 10.10 2.84
N VAL A 64 -14.12 10.21 4.14
CA VAL A 64 -13.12 10.16 5.21
C VAL A 64 -13.22 8.83 5.92
N VAL A 65 -12.12 8.08 5.94
CA VAL A 65 -12.05 6.74 6.54
C VAL A 65 -11.19 6.79 7.79
N ASP A 66 -11.79 6.50 8.96
CA ASP A 66 -11.04 6.22 10.18
C ASP A 66 -10.67 4.74 10.22
N VAL A 67 -9.41 4.44 9.85
CA VAL A 67 -8.89 3.07 9.82
C VAL A 67 -8.48 2.57 11.21
N GLY A 68 -8.42 3.46 12.20
CA GLY A 68 -7.98 3.16 13.56
C GLY A 68 -6.45 3.09 13.69
N SER A 69 -5.90 1.89 13.82
CA SER A 69 -4.47 1.72 14.13
C SER A 69 -3.58 1.82 12.90
N LEU A 70 -2.32 2.21 13.10
CA LEU A 70 -1.30 2.23 12.03
C LEU A 70 -1.05 0.85 11.41
N VAL A 71 -1.25 -0.23 12.17
CA VAL A 71 -1.20 -1.60 11.65
C VAL A 71 -2.33 -1.82 10.64
N ARG A 72 -3.58 -1.47 11.02
CA ARG A 72 -4.73 -1.60 10.12
C ARG A 72 -4.61 -0.73 8.88
N VAL A 73 -3.99 0.46 8.99
CA VAL A 73 -3.68 1.30 7.82
C VAL A 73 -2.79 0.52 6.85
N ARG A 74 -1.68 -0.07 7.31
CA ARG A 74 -0.77 -0.86 6.47
C ARG A 74 -1.46 -2.05 5.82
N GLU A 75 -2.27 -2.79 6.57
CA GLU A 75 -3.02 -3.94 6.05
C GLU A 75 -4.05 -3.52 5.00
N LEU A 76 -4.84 -2.47 5.28
CA LEU A 76 -5.86 -1.95 4.39
C LEU A 76 -5.25 -1.52 3.06
N VAL A 77 -4.18 -0.73 3.09
CA VAL A 77 -3.57 -0.19 1.88
C VAL A 77 -2.79 -1.21 1.06
N ALA A 78 -2.23 -2.25 1.71
CA ALA A 78 -1.54 -3.32 1.00
C ALA A 78 -2.51 -4.31 0.32
N LEU A 79 -3.72 -4.45 0.86
CA LEU A 79 -4.67 -5.49 0.46
C LEU A 79 -4.99 -5.49 -1.05
N PRO A 80 -5.35 -4.37 -1.71
CA PRO A 80 -5.70 -4.40 -3.14
C PRO A 80 -4.57 -4.96 -4.01
N GLY A 81 -3.33 -4.52 -3.77
CA GLY A 81 -2.16 -5.01 -4.49
C GLY A 81 -1.84 -6.49 -4.23
N VAL A 82 -2.07 -6.97 -3.01
CA VAL A 82 -1.95 -8.40 -2.69
C VAL A 82 -3.01 -9.22 -3.42
N LEU A 83 -4.27 -8.78 -3.41
CA LEU A 83 -5.38 -9.46 -4.07
C LEU A 83 -5.19 -9.56 -5.58
N VAL A 84 -4.82 -8.45 -6.24
CA VAL A 84 -4.53 -8.45 -7.68
C VAL A 84 -3.49 -9.52 -8.03
N ARG A 85 -2.38 -9.60 -7.27
CA ARG A 85 -1.34 -10.61 -7.52
C ARG A 85 -1.82 -12.04 -7.29
N LEU A 86 -2.54 -12.29 -6.20
CA LEU A 86 -3.07 -13.62 -5.91
C LEU A 86 -4.07 -14.07 -6.99
N LEU A 87 -4.90 -13.15 -7.48
CA LEU A 87 -5.86 -13.41 -8.54
C LEU A 87 -5.16 -13.61 -9.89
N ASP A 88 -4.17 -12.78 -10.24
CA ASP A 88 -3.32 -12.96 -11.43
C ASP A 88 -2.66 -14.35 -11.45
N ALA A 89 -2.11 -14.78 -10.31
CA ALA A 89 -1.50 -16.10 -10.18
C ALA A 89 -2.53 -17.24 -10.28
N SER A 90 -3.79 -16.97 -9.94
CA SER A 90 -4.88 -17.96 -9.97
C SER A 90 -5.54 -18.09 -11.34
N LEU A 91 -5.54 -17.02 -12.15
CA LEU A 91 -6.11 -16.95 -13.51
C LEU A 91 -5.25 -17.67 -14.55
N THR A 92 -5.03 -18.96 -14.34
CA THR A 92 -4.26 -19.81 -15.25
C THR A 92 -5.14 -20.38 -16.37
N PRO A 93 -4.56 -20.84 -17.51
CA PRO A 93 -5.31 -21.58 -18.53
C PRO A 93 -6.05 -22.80 -17.95
N ARG A 94 -5.51 -23.43 -16.90
CA ARG A 94 -6.15 -24.54 -16.19
C ARG A 94 -7.42 -24.09 -15.46
N ALA A 95 -7.42 -22.90 -14.83
CA ALA A 95 -8.59 -22.34 -14.19
C ALA A 95 -9.72 -22.05 -15.21
N ALA A 96 -9.37 -21.62 -16.44
CA ALA A 96 -10.36 -21.42 -17.50
C ALA A 96 -11.05 -22.72 -17.96
N MET A 97 -10.38 -23.87 -17.80
CA MET A 97 -10.94 -25.19 -18.12
C MET A 97 -11.82 -25.75 -16.99
N TRP A 98 -11.78 -25.16 -15.79
CA TRP A 98 -12.64 -25.56 -14.67
C TRP A 98 -14.06 -25.04 -14.89
N ARG A 99 -14.90 -25.87 -15.50
CA ARG A 99 -16.35 -25.66 -15.58
C ARG A 99 -17.00 -26.21 -14.32
N GLY A 100 -17.76 -25.37 -13.62
CA GLY A 100 -18.55 -25.81 -12.47
C GLY A 100 -19.55 -26.89 -12.87
N SER A 101 -19.82 -27.84 -11.97
CA SER A 101 -20.79 -28.92 -12.17
C SER A 101 -22.25 -28.44 -12.28
N ALA A 102 -22.51 -27.16 -12.03
CA ALA A 102 -23.84 -26.57 -11.98
C ALA A 102 -23.89 -25.25 -12.76
N GLY A 103 -23.87 -25.32 -14.10
CA GLY A 103 -24.61 -24.45 -15.03
C GLY A 103 -24.41 -22.92 -15.07
N GLU A 104 -24.01 -22.23 -14.00
CA GLU A 104 -23.96 -20.76 -13.93
C GLU A 104 -22.68 -20.30 -13.20
N GLY A 105 -21.91 -19.42 -13.84
CA GLY A 105 -20.71 -18.76 -13.30
C GLY A 105 -19.51 -19.69 -13.06
N GLY A 106 -18.60 -19.75 -14.04
CA GLY A 106 -17.36 -20.53 -13.92
C GLY A 106 -16.39 -19.96 -12.88
N LEU A 107 -15.54 -20.80 -12.27
CA LEU A 107 -14.49 -20.35 -11.33
C LEU A 107 -13.63 -19.23 -11.94
N PHE A 108 -13.29 -19.36 -13.22
CA PHE A 108 -12.52 -18.37 -13.94
C PHE A 108 -13.23 -17.01 -14.06
N GLU A 109 -14.54 -17.02 -14.27
CA GLU A 109 -15.35 -15.81 -14.37
C GLU A 109 -15.41 -15.10 -13.02
N SER A 110 -15.72 -15.82 -11.94
CA SER A 110 -15.70 -15.28 -10.57
C SER A 110 -14.33 -14.73 -10.17
N LEU A 111 -13.24 -15.43 -10.50
CA LEU A 111 -11.88 -14.92 -10.25
C LEU A 111 -11.56 -13.68 -11.09
N SER A 112 -12.09 -13.60 -12.31
CA SER A 112 -11.90 -12.44 -13.19
C SER A 112 -12.67 -11.22 -12.65
N GLU A 113 -13.90 -11.41 -12.19
CA GLU A 113 -14.72 -10.36 -11.55
C GLU A 113 -14.05 -9.83 -10.28
N ALA A 114 -13.65 -10.72 -9.37
CA ALA A 114 -12.93 -10.33 -8.16
C ALA A 114 -11.62 -9.58 -8.47
N ARG A 115 -10.95 -9.92 -9.58
CA ARG A 115 -9.75 -9.21 -10.02
C ARG A 115 -10.08 -7.80 -10.48
N VAL A 116 -11.18 -7.59 -11.20
CA VAL A 116 -11.65 -6.26 -11.59
C VAL A 116 -11.90 -5.40 -10.36
N ASP A 117 -12.57 -5.94 -9.34
CA ASP A 117 -12.81 -5.23 -8.08
C ASP A 117 -11.51 -4.87 -7.36
N ALA A 118 -10.58 -5.83 -7.22
CA ALA A 118 -9.29 -5.60 -6.59
C ALA A 118 -8.46 -4.53 -7.34
N MET A 119 -8.52 -4.52 -8.68
CA MET A 119 -7.88 -3.48 -9.50
C MET A 119 -8.56 -2.12 -9.32
N ALA A 120 -9.89 -2.07 -9.20
CA ALA A 120 -10.61 -0.84 -8.92
C ALA A 120 -10.20 -0.27 -7.55
N TRP A 121 -10.10 -1.11 -6.52
CA TRP A 121 -9.63 -0.69 -5.20
C TRP A 121 -8.18 -0.20 -5.23
N LEU A 122 -7.29 -0.88 -5.97
CA LEU A 122 -5.90 -0.44 -6.15
C LEU A 122 -5.82 0.92 -6.85
N SER A 123 -6.65 1.13 -7.86
CA SER A 123 -6.77 2.42 -8.55
C SER A 123 -7.29 3.51 -7.62
N ILE A 124 -8.24 3.20 -6.73
CA ILE A 124 -8.70 4.14 -5.70
C ILE A 124 -7.54 4.46 -4.75
N ALA A 125 -6.82 3.46 -4.25
CA ALA A 125 -5.76 3.63 -3.26
C ALA A 125 -4.60 4.51 -3.74
N THR A 126 -4.28 4.44 -5.02
CA THR A 126 -3.14 5.13 -5.65
C THR A 126 -3.53 6.35 -6.49
N ALA A 127 -4.83 6.72 -6.49
CA ALA A 127 -5.31 7.91 -7.17
C ALA A 127 -4.76 9.19 -6.52
N GLU A 128 -4.54 10.24 -7.31
CA GLU A 128 -4.17 11.59 -6.82
C GLU A 128 -5.26 12.22 -5.95
N THR A 129 -6.48 11.69 -6.01
CA THR A 129 -7.62 12.11 -5.18
C THR A 129 -7.68 11.40 -3.83
N THR A 130 -6.77 10.47 -3.57
CA THR A 130 -6.71 9.68 -2.33
C THR A 130 -5.45 10.03 -1.56
N SER A 131 -5.61 10.52 -0.33
CA SER A 131 -4.50 10.86 0.55
C SER A 131 -4.66 10.24 1.92
N VAL A 132 -3.54 10.07 2.63
CA VAL A 132 -3.49 9.58 4.01
C VAL A 132 -2.94 10.66 4.91
N ARG A 133 -3.59 10.86 6.07
CA ARG A 133 -3.05 11.64 7.19
C ARG A 133 -2.77 10.72 8.36
N LEU A 134 -1.54 10.73 8.86
CA LEU A 134 -1.17 9.91 10.02
C LEU A 134 -1.31 10.71 11.30
N VAL A 135 -1.76 10.06 12.38
CA VAL A 135 -1.89 10.69 13.70
C VAL A 135 -0.89 10.06 14.66
N ALA A 136 -0.01 10.90 15.21
CA ALA A 136 1.01 10.50 16.16
C ALA A 136 0.70 10.99 17.58
N ARG A 137 1.22 10.29 18.58
CA ARG A 137 1.44 10.83 19.92
C ARG A 137 2.83 11.48 19.99
N PRO A 138 3.05 12.48 20.86
CA PRO A 138 4.36 13.12 21.04
C PRO A 138 5.29 12.23 21.88
N LYS A 139 5.58 11.02 21.40
CA LYS A 139 6.42 10.01 22.04
C LYS A 139 7.30 9.31 20.99
N PRO A 140 8.51 8.84 21.35
CA PRO A 140 9.44 8.21 20.41
C PRO A 140 8.83 7.02 19.66
N ASP A 141 8.21 6.07 20.36
CA ASP A 141 7.65 4.86 19.73
C ASP A 141 6.52 5.20 18.74
N SER A 142 5.76 6.25 19.01
CA SER A 142 4.72 6.71 18.09
C SER A 142 5.30 7.44 16.88
N ALA A 143 6.43 8.12 17.04
CA ALA A 143 7.13 8.72 15.92
C ALA A 143 7.72 7.63 15.01
N ASP A 144 8.39 6.62 15.59
CA ASP A 144 8.93 5.48 14.85
C ASP A 144 7.83 4.72 14.09
N ALA A 145 6.70 4.41 14.73
CA ALA A 145 5.58 3.74 14.08
C ALA A 145 5.00 4.55 12.90
N VAL A 146 4.98 5.89 13.01
CA VAL A 146 4.53 6.77 11.93
C VAL A 146 5.55 6.84 10.80
N LEU A 147 6.86 6.89 11.10
CA LEU A 147 7.90 6.83 10.08
C LEU A 147 7.81 5.53 9.29
N ARG A 148 7.69 4.38 9.98
CA ARG A 148 7.52 3.07 9.33
C ARG A 148 6.26 3.02 8.47
N THR A 149 5.12 3.50 8.99
CA THR A 149 3.88 3.55 8.20
C THR A 149 4.00 4.48 7.00
N GLY A 150 4.63 5.65 7.15
CA GLY A 150 4.93 6.56 6.05
C GLY A 150 5.83 5.94 4.99
N GLY A 151 6.80 5.12 5.41
CA GLY A 151 7.63 4.31 4.53
C GLY A 151 6.85 3.29 3.71
N VAL A 152 5.92 2.57 4.34
CA VAL A 152 5.01 1.65 3.64
C VAL A 152 4.15 2.39 2.62
N LEU A 153 3.58 3.54 2.97
CA LEU A 153 2.75 4.34 2.06
C LEU A 153 3.57 4.81 0.85
N ALA A 154 4.78 5.34 1.08
CA ALA A 154 5.69 5.75 0.01
C ALA A 154 6.03 4.59 -0.94
N MET A 155 6.39 3.44 -0.37
CA MET A 155 6.73 2.23 -1.12
C MET A 155 5.57 1.72 -1.98
N LEU A 156 4.33 1.89 -1.53
CA LEU A 156 3.12 1.52 -2.25
C LEU A 156 2.58 2.60 -3.21
N GLY A 157 3.24 3.75 -3.30
CA GLY A 157 2.79 4.87 -4.14
C GLY A 157 1.54 5.57 -3.63
N ILE A 158 1.31 5.55 -2.31
CA ILE A 158 0.15 6.17 -1.67
C ILE A 158 0.56 7.52 -1.10
N GLN A 159 -0.25 8.52 -1.38
CA GLN A 159 0.04 9.90 -1.00
C GLN A 159 -0.12 10.10 0.52
N LEU A 160 1.02 10.24 1.22
CA LEU A 160 1.03 10.77 2.58
C LEU A 160 0.91 12.30 2.50
N GLU A 161 -0.19 12.83 3.00
CA GLU A 161 -0.46 14.26 3.01
C GLU A 161 0.22 14.98 4.17
N GLY A 162 0.33 14.30 5.32
CA GLY A 162 0.92 14.90 6.51
C GLY A 162 0.72 14.10 7.78
N VAL A 163 1.33 14.61 8.86
CA VAL A 163 1.31 13.99 10.18
C VAL A 163 0.75 14.95 11.21
N ILE A 164 -0.22 14.51 12.00
CA ILE A 164 -0.78 15.26 13.12
C ILE A 164 -0.24 14.68 14.43
N VAL A 165 0.65 15.43 15.09
CA VAL A 165 1.11 15.10 16.45
C VAL A 165 0.06 15.57 17.45
N ASN A 166 -0.79 14.63 17.85
CA ASN A 166 -1.94 14.86 18.72
C ASN A 166 -1.55 14.90 20.21
N ARG A 167 -2.20 15.78 20.96
CA ARG A 167 -1.95 16.04 22.39
C ARG A 167 -0.53 16.52 22.71
N PHE A 168 0.02 17.39 21.86
CA PHE A 168 1.33 17.99 22.09
C PHE A 168 1.33 18.85 23.38
N PRO A 169 2.26 18.63 24.32
CA PRO A 169 2.27 19.34 25.60
C PRO A 169 2.67 20.81 25.42
N ARG A 170 1.90 21.72 26.03
CA ARG A 170 2.20 23.17 26.06
C ARG A 170 2.91 23.56 27.34
N ARG A 171 3.49 24.76 27.35
CA ARG A 171 4.08 25.36 28.57
C ARG A 171 3.07 25.45 29.73
N ARG A 172 1.80 25.73 29.42
CA ARG A 172 0.69 25.88 30.39
C ARG A 172 0.02 24.58 30.84
N ASP A 173 0.47 23.42 30.36
CA ASP A 173 -0.19 22.14 30.62
C ASP A 173 0.40 21.41 31.84
N ASP A 174 1.19 22.10 32.66
CA ASP A 174 1.91 21.59 33.86
C ASP A 174 2.72 20.29 33.65
N ALA A 175 2.94 19.90 32.39
CA ALA A 175 3.70 18.71 32.04
C ALA A 175 5.16 18.84 32.54
N PRO A 176 5.79 17.75 33.03
CA PRO A 176 7.20 17.79 33.41
C PRO A 176 8.12 18.26 32.26
N SER A 177 9.23 18.92 32.59
CA SER A 177 10.20 19.41 31.60
C SER A 177 10.74 18.29 30.70
N ALA A 178 10.94 17.09 31.26
CA ALA A 178 11.35 15.89 30.54
C ALA A 178 10.31 15.47 29.48
N VAL A 179 9.01 15.48 29.82
CA VAL A 179 7.93 15.14 28.88
C VAL A 179 7.87 16.14 27.72
N ARG A 180 8.05 17.45 28.00
CA ARG A 180 8.12 18.48 26.94
C ARG A 180 9.37 18.36 26.08
N ARG A 181 10.48 17.85 26.63
CA ARG A 181 11.70 17.58 25.86
C ARG A 181 11.49 16.39 24.93
N GLN A 182 11.01 15.27 25.46
CA GLN A 182 10.67 14.07 24.69
C GLN A 182 9.67 14.36 23.56
N ALA A 183 8.65 15.19 23.82
CA ALA A 183 7.69 15.61 22.80
C ALA A 183 8.34 16.39 21.65
N ARG A 184 9.32 17.26 21.96
CA ARG A 184 10.06 18.03 20.94
C ARG A 184 11.02 17.14 20.16
N GLU A 185 11.68 16.19 20.83
CA GLU A 185 12.53 15.19 20.18
C GLU A 185 11.72 14.33 19.21
N ALA A 186 10.57 13.79 19.64
CA ALA A 186 9.68 13.02 18.76
C ALA A 186 9.17 13.83 17.55
N LEU A 187 8.91 15.13 17.75
CA LEU A 187 8.54 16.02 16.63
C LEU A 187 9.70 16.23 15.66
N ALA A 188 10.91 16.45 16.16
CA ALA A 188 12.10 16.62 15.33
C ALA A 188 12.36 15.36 14.48
N VAL A 189 12.27 14.17 15.10
CA VAL A 189 12.38 12.88 14.40
C VAL A 189 11.38 12.75 13.25
N LEU A 190 10.13 13.17 13.45
CA LEU A 190 9.12 13.15 12.39
C LEU A 190 9.43 14.13 11.25
N GLN A 191 9.92 15.33 11.58
CA GLN A 191 10.26 16.36 10.58
C GLN A 191 11.51 15.98 9.77
N GLU A 192 12.50 15.37 10.41
CA GLU A 192 13.73 14.89 9.77
C GLU A 192 13.48 13.63 8.94
N GLY A 193 12.65 12.70 9.45
CA GLY A 193 12.36 11.43 8.78
C GLY A 193 11.35 11.53 7.63
N LEU A 194 10.55 12.60 7.57
CA LEU A 194 9.58 12.86 6.50
C LEU A 194 9.82 14.24 5.88
N PRO A 195 10.96 14.44 5.20
CA PRO A 195 11.30 15.74 4.62
C PRO A 195 10.25 16.16 3.59
N GLY A 196 9.78 17.41 3.69
CA GLY A 196 8.76 17.97 2.80
C GLY A 196 7.32 17.64 3.19
N ILE A 197 7.10 16.71 4.12
CA ILE A 197 5.76 16.36 4.61
C ILE A 197 5.40 17.26 5.80
N PRO A 198 4.24 17.93 5.77
CA PRO A 198 3.84 18.80 6.86
C PRO A 198 3.55 18.01 8.13
N VAL A 199 4.14 18.46 9.24
CA VAL A 199 3.92 17.91 10.58
C VAL A 199 3.22 18.94 11.46
N TRP A 200 1.94 18.74 11.72
CA TRP A 200 1.12 19.63 12.52
C TRP A 200 1.07 19.20 13.98
N ARG A 201 0.85 20.18 14.87
CA ARG A 201 0.70 19.94 16.31
C ARG A 201 -0.73 20.21 16.71
N SER A 202 -1.42 19.20 17.24
CA SER A 202 -2.68 19.41 17.95
C SER A 202 -2.44 19.47 19.45
N THR A 203 -3.30 20.20 20.16
CA THR A 203 -3.10 20.52 21.57
C THR A 203 -3.62 19.43 22.48
N SER A 204 -3.09 19.35 23.70
CA SER A 204 -3.49 18.40 24.74
C SER A 204 -4.98 18.43 25.11
N ARG A 205 -5.66 19.57 24.96
CA ARG A 205 -7.09 19.73 25.26
C ARG A 205 -7.92 19.65 23.97
N LEU A 206 -9.04 18.92 24.02
CA LEU A 206 -10.10 19.10 23.03
C LEU A 206 -10.47 20.58 23.01
N ARG A 207 -10.28 21.25 21.88
CA ARG A 207 -10.98 22.51 21.66
C ARG A 207 -12.43 22.15 21.34
N PRO A 208 -13.42 22.73 22.03
CA PRO A 208 -14.77 22.77 21.49
C PRO A 208 -14.67 23.33 20.08
N VAL A 209 -15.29 22.68 19.11
CA VAL A 209 -15.49 23.27 17.79
C VAL A 209 -16.28 24.57 18.03
N PRO A 210 -15.74 25.75 17.72
CA PRO A 210 -16.45 27.00 17.93
C PRO A 210 -17.82 26.93 17.26
N LYS A 211 -18.88 27.42 17.91
CA LYS A 211 -20.21 27.45 17.30
C LYS A 211 -20.13 28.12 15.92
N GLY A 212 -20.63 27.44 14.89
CA GLY A 212 -20.62 27.93 13.51
C GLY A 212 -19.34 27.62 12.70
N HIS A 213 -18.38 26.88 13.26
CA HIS A 213 -17.27 26.29 12.50
C HIS A 213 -17.45 24.78 12.44
N ALA A 214 -16.98 24.15 11.36
CA ALA A 214 -16.83 22.71 11.31
C ALA A 214 -15.49 22.30 11.95
N ALA A 215 -15.40 21.08 12.48
CA ALA A 215 -14.10 20.51 12.91
C ALA A 215 -13.09 20.49 11.74
N ALA A 216 -13.58 20.42 10.50
CA ALA A 216 -12.81 20.49 9.27
C ALA A 216 -12.07 21.83 9.07
N ASP A 217 -12.65 22.95 9.52
CA ASP A 217 -12.04 24.29 9.39
C ASP A 217 -10.79 24.47 10.26
N ILE A 218 -10.58 23.54 11.21
CA ILE A 218 -9.43 23.51 12.13
C ILE A 218 -8.30 22.66 11.54
N ILE A 219 -8.59 21.84 10.54
CA ILE A 219 -7.57 21.04 9.86
C ILE A 219 -6.98 21.92 8.76
N PRO A 220 -5.66 22.19 8.77
CA PRO A 220 -5.03 23.02 7.76
C PRO A 220 -5.38 22.50 6.36
N ALA A 221 -5.80 23.40 5.47
CA ALA A 221 -6.01 23.07 4.07
C ALA A 221 -4.72 22.43 3.52
N THR A 222 -4.92 21.37 2.73
CA THR A 222 -3.89 20.67 1.93
C THR A 222 -2.96 21.69 1.27
N GLY A 223 -1.69 21.68 1.67
CA GLY A 223 -0.65 22.42 0.98
C GLY A 223 -0.12 21.58 -0.19
N SER A 224 0.14 22.25 -1.31
CA SER A 224 0.81 21.74 -2.52
C SER A 224 2.27 21.34 -2.27
N GLY A 225 2.52 20.54 -1.23
CA GLY A 225 3.83 20.05 -0.84
C GLY A 225 4.21 18.79 -1.64
N PRO A 226 5.51 18.43 -1.67
CA PRO A 226 5.97 17.21 -2.33
C PRO A 226 5.32 15.98 -1.69
N THR A 227 4.95 15.01 -2.51
CA THR A 227 4.29 13.79 -2.02
C THR A 227 5.35 12.69 -1.84
N LEU A 228 5.21 11.87 -0.79
CA LEU A 228 6.08 10.68 -0.68
C LEU A 228 5.89 9.70 -1.86
N ARG A 229 4.80 9.84 -2.61
CA ARG A 229 4.51 9.06 -3.81
C ARG A 229 5.52 9.30 -4.93
N ASP A 230 6.17 10.46 -4.99
CA ASP A 230 7.21 10.75 -6.00
C ASP A 230 8.45 9.82 -5.87
N ARG A 231 8.49 9.01 -4.80
CA ARG A 231 9.51 7.98 -4.54
C ARG A 231 8.92 6.57 -4.64
N ASP A 232 7.85 6.37 -5.40
CA ASP A 232 7.24 5.06 -5.60
C ASP A 232 8.07 4.15 -6.52
N LEU A 233 7.75 2.85 -6.49
CA LEU A 233 8.46 1.87 -7.29
C LEU A 233 8.09 1.92 -8.78
N ALA A 234 7.08 2.68 -9.21
CA ALA A 234 6.75 2.80 -10.63
C ALA A 234 7.84 3.58 -11.39
N ALA A 235 8.58 4.45 -10.70
CA ALA A 235 9.72 5.19 -11.23
C ALA A 235 10.95 4.32 -11.60
N ILE A 236 10.96 3.03 -11.25
CA ILE A 236 12.04 2.07 -11.57
C ILE A 236 12.33 1.97 -13.08
N ARG A 237 11.34 2.24 -13.94
CA ARG A 237 11.52 2.17 -15.40
C ARG A 237 12.58 3.13 -15.92
N ASP A 238 12.72 4.29 -15.29
CA ASP A 238 13.63 5.35 -15.71
C ASP A 238 14.97 5.29 -14.94
N GLY A 239 15.06 4.42 -13.93
CA GLY A 239 16.23 4.30 -13.06
C GLY A 239 17.35 3.40 -13.58
N VAL A 240 17.25 2.89 -14.82
CA VAL A 240 18.26 1.99 -15.40
C VAL A 240 19.33 2.78 -16.13
N VAL A 241 20.58 2.58 -15.71
CA VAL A 241 21.77 3.09 -16.39
C VAL A 241 22.57 1.91 -16.93
N GLU A 242 22.88 1.95 -18.22
CA GLU A 242 23.74 0.98 -18.89
C GLU A 242 25.21 1.38 -18.74
N GLY A 243 26.03 0.46 -18.24
CA GLY A 243 27.48 0.55 -18.21
C GLY A 243 28.11 -0.39 -19.25
N ALA A 244 29.45 -0.47 -19.26
CA ALA A 244 30.18 -1.28 -20.24
C ALA A 244 29.84 -2.78 -20.16
N ASP A 245 29.73 -3.34 -18.95
CA ASP A 245 29.46 -4.77 -18.71
C ASP A 245 28.33 -5.02 -17.69
N GLU A 246 27.65 -3.97 -17.24
CA GLU A 246 26.65 -4.05 -16.17
C GLU A 246 25.54 -3.02 -16.30
N TYR A 247 24.41 -3.32 -15.67
CA TYR A 247 23.28 -2.40 -15.55
C TYR A 247 23.09 -1.99 -14.09
N LEU A 248 22.83 -0.72 -13.86
CA LEU A 248 22.51 -0.18 -12.55
C LEU A 248 21.05 0.22 -12.51
N LEU A 249 20.28 -0.31 -11.57
CA LEU A 249 18.91 0.10 -11.30
C LEU A 249 18.86 0.89 -10.00
N THR A 250 18.39 2.14 -10.08
CA THR A 250 18.07 2.96 -8.89
C THR A 250 16.61 2.81 -8.53
N VAL A 251 16.36 2.38 -7.29
CA VAL A 251 15.04 2.24 -6.69
C VAL A 251 14.87 3.36 -5.67
N PRO A 252 14.05 4.38 -5.93
CA PRO A 252 13.85 5.47 -4.98
C PRO A 252 13.16 4.93 -3.73
N LEU A 253 13.69 5.25 -2.56
CA LEU A 253 13.09 4.85 -1.27
C LEU A 253 13.30 5.96 -0.26
N VAL A 254 12.30 6.17 0.61
CA VAL A 254 12.47 7.07 1.76
C VAL A 254 13.50 6.50 2.75
N PRO A 255 14.18 7.34 3.56
CA PRO A 255 15.32 6.90 4.37
C PRO A 255 15.03 5.67 5.25
N VAL A 256 13.91 5.67 5.98
CA VAL A 256 13.53 4.54 6.86
C VAL A 256 13.36 3.22 6.10
N VAL A 257 12.86 3.29 4.86
CA VAL A 257 12.69 2.10 4.01
C VAL A 257 14.03 1.70 3.42
N ARG A 258 14.80 2.64 2.87
CA ARG A 258 16.15 2.38 2.33
C ARG A 258 17.04 1.64 3.34
N ASP A 259 16.97 2.02 4.61
CA ASP A 259 17.88 1.51 5.63
C ASP A 259 17.54 0.08 6.06
N GLU A 260 16.26 -0.30 6.07
CA GLU A 260 15.81 -1.60 6.59
C GLU A 260 15.16 -2.55 5.55
N ALA A 261 14.79 -2.04 4.37
CA ALA A 261 14.12 -2.85 3.35
C ALA A 261 15.00 -3.98 2.84
N ARG A 262 14.35 -5.09 2.56
CA ARG A 262 14.94 -6.22 1.84
C ARG A 262 14.48 -6.16 0.39
N VAL A 263 15.40 -6.42 -0.53
CA VAL A 263 15.10 -6.49 -1.96
C VAL A 263 15.41 -7.87 -2.50
N GLY A 264 14.62 -8.31 -3.47
CA GLY A 264 14.81 -9.57 -4.16
C GLY A 264 14.17 -9.53 -5.54
N VAL A 265 14.33 -10.61 -6.29
CA VAL A 265 13.73 -10.79 -7.61
C VAL A 265 12.86 -12.03 -7.59
N GLN A 266 11.64 -11.91 -8.13
CA GLN A 266 10.71 -13.02 -8.27
C GLN A 266 10.11 -13.00 -9.68
N GLY A 267 10.57 -13.92 -10.54
CA GLY A 267 10.26 -13.90 -11.96
C GLY A 267 10.66 -12.56 -12.59
N ASP A 268 9.74 -11.93 -13.29
CA ASP A 268 9.94 -10.64 -13.96
C ASP A 268 9.78 -9.41 -13.04
N HIS A 269 9.77 -9.60 -11.72
CA HIS A 269 9.48 -8.53 -10.76
C HIS A 269 10.62 -8.32 -9.76
N LEU A 270 10.93 -7.06 -9.48
CA LEU A 270 11.63 -6.66 -8.28
C LEU A 270 10.63 -6.68 -7.11
N VAL A 271 11.03 -7.29 -6.00
CA VAL A 271 10.26 -7.33 -4.76
C VAL A 271 10.99 -6.50 -3.72
N VAL A 272 10.29 -5.53 -3.14
CA VAL A 272 10.76 -4.74 -1.99
C VAL A 272 9.90 -5.10 -0.79
N ALA A 273 10.53 -5.54 0.29
CA ALA A 273 9.87 -5.96 1.51
C ALA A 273 10.29 -5.05 2.68
N PHE A 274 9.32 -4.43 3.33
CA PHE A 274 9.53 -3.52 4.46
C PHE A 274 8.35 -3.58 5.42
N ASP A 275 8.63 -3.71 6.71
CA ASP A 275 7.63 -3.65 7.79
C ASP A 275 6.40 -4.55 7.57
N GLY A 276 6.65 -5.78 7.10
CA GLY A 276 5.63 -6.81 6.82
C GLY A 276 4.88 -6.64 5.50
N VAL A 277 5.16 -5.59 4.73
CA VAL A 277 4.52 -5.29 3.45
C VAL A 277 5.47 -5.57 2.29
N HIS A 278 4.92 -6.09 1.20
CA HIS A 278 5.64 -6.38 -0.03
C HIS A 278 5.09 -5.55 -1.19
N ALA A 279 5.97 -4.76 -1.79
CA ALA A 279 5.71 -4.05 -3.03
C ALA A 279 6.46 -4.74 -4.18
N PHE A 280 5.81 -4.77 -5.34
CA PHE A 280 6.31 -5.46 -6.53
C PHE A 280 6.34 -4.46 -7.67
N ALA A 281 7.46 -4.43 -8.39
CA ALA A 281 7.61 -3.61 -9.57
C ALA A 281 8.10 -4.47 -10.73
N ALA A 282 7.44 -4.34 -11.88
CA ALA A 282 7.88 -5.03 -13.08
C ALA A 282 9.29 -4.57 -13.44
N LEU A 283 10.19 -5.53 -13.68
CA LEU A 283 11.53 -5.22 -14.13
C LEU A 283 11.46 -4.64 -15.56
N PRO A 284 12.26 -3.60 -15.84
CA PRO A 284 12.55 -3.17 -17.20
C PRO A 284 12.97 -4.37 -18.07
N PRO A 285 12.54 -4.45 -19.35
CA PRO A 285 12.76 -5.63 -20.19
C PRO A 285 14.22 -6.11 -20.26
N VAL A 286 15.18 -5.18 -20.26
CA VAL A 286 16.62 -5.50 -20.26
C VAL A 286 17.04 -6.30 -19.02
N LEU A 287 16.55 -5.92 -17.84
CA LEU A 287 16.93 -6.55 -16.56
C LEU A 287 16.32 -7.93 -16.36
N ARG A 288 15.24 -8.27 -17.09
CA ARG A 288 14.64 -9.62 -17.08
C ARG A 288 15.57 -10.68 -17.65
N ARG A 289 16.59 -10.26 -18.39
CA ARG A 289 17.65 -11.11 -18.97
C ARG A 289 18.98 -10.94 -18.24
N CYS A 290 18.96 -10.34 -17.05
CA CYS A 290 20.16 -10.09 -16.26
C CYS A 290 20.04 -10.81 -14.91
N ILE A 291 21.19 -11.07 -14.30
CA ILE A 291 21.29 -11.65 -12.97
C ILE A 291 21.61 -10.52 -11.98
N PRO A 292 20.82 -10.33 -10.91
CA PRO A 292 21.14 -9.35 -9.87
C PRO A 292 22.39 -9.81 -9.11
N ARG A 293 23.35 -8.89 -8.91
CA ARG A 293 24.63 -9.19 -8.27
C ARG A 293 24.73 -8.61 -6.87
N GLU A 294 24.30 -7.37 -6.70
CA GLU A 294 24.47 -6.65 -5.44
C GLU A 294 23.43 -5.55 -5.31
N ALA A 295 22.96 -5.30 -4.09
CA ALA A 295 22.16 -4.13 -3.75
C ALA A 295 22.91 -3.29 -2.71
N ARG A 296 23.12 -2.01 -3.01
CA ARG A 296 23.78 -1.04 -2.13
C ARG A 296 22.83 0.09 -1.78
N ARG A 297 22.99 0.64 -0.57
CA ARG A 297 22.26 1.84 -0.13
C ARG A 297 22.94 3.08 -0.72
N GLY A 298 22.18 3.86 -1.47
CA GLY A 298 22.56 5.16 -1.99
C GLY A 298 21.88 6.31 -1.24
N PRO A 299 22.19 7.57 -1.57
CA PRO A 299 21.57 8.73 -0.92
C PRO A 299 20.04 8.78 -1.14
N ASP A 300 19.59 8.44 -2.35
CA ASP A 300 18.19 8.57 -2.80
C ASP A 300 17.37 7.28 -2.79
N GLY A 301 17.96 6.16 -2.37
CA GLY A 301 17.31 4.86 -2.39
C GLY A 301 18.30 3.69 -2.45
N LEU A 302 17.92 2.60 -3.12
CA LEU A 302 18.78 1.45 -3.35
C LEU A 302 19.31 1.44 -4.78
N VAL A 303 20.60 1.14 -4.94
CA VAL A 303 21.23 0.91 -6.25
C VAL A 303 21.50 -0.58 -6.37
N ILE A 304 20.89 -1.21 -7.37
CA ILE A 304 21.01 -2.64 -7.62
C ILE A 304 21.84 -2.83 -8.89
N ARG A 305 22.91 -3.62 -8.79
CA ARG A 305 23.82 -3.95 -9.89
C ARG A 305 23.42 -5.28 -10.52
N TRP A 306 23.39 -5.30 -11.83
CA TRP A 306 22.97 -6.43 -12.64
C TRP A 306 24.03 -6.75 -13.69
N SER A 307 24.27 -8.03 -13.95
CA SER A 307 25.09 -8.45 -15.09
C SER A 307 24.23 -9.15 -16.13
N PRO A 308 24.51 -9.02 -17.43
CA PRO A 308 23.92 -9.90 -18.45
C PRO A 308 23.98 -11.37 -18.04
N ASP A 309 22.89 -12.09 -18.27
CA ASP A 309 22.87 -13.55 -18.14
C ASP A 309 23.47 -14.18 -19.41
N GLN A 310 24.61 -14.86 -19.29
CA GLN A 310 25.31 -15.43 -20.43
C GLN A 310 24.53 -16.57 -21.10
N ASP A 311 23.58 -17.19 -20.40
CA ASP A 311 22.75 -18.27 -20.94
C ASP A 311 21.59 -17.73 -21.81
N VAL A 312 21.24 -16.45 -21.65
CA VAL A 312 20.11 -15.80 -22.33
C VAL A 312 20.57 -14.77 -23.36
N TRP A 313 21.69 -14.12 -23.10
CA TRP A 313 22.28 -13.18 -24.05
C TRP A 313 23.02 -13.96 -25.14
N PRO A 314 22.85 -13.60 -26.43
CA PRO A 314 23.65 -14.20 -27.46
C PRO A 314 25.12 -13.88 -27.16
N GLY A 315 25.92 -14.90 -26.88
CA GLY A 315 27.37 -14.73 -26.76
C GLY A 315 27.90 -14.06 -28.02
N GLU A 316 28.96 -13.25 -27.87
CA GLU A 316 29.72 -12.79 -29.03
C GLU A 316 30.00 -14.00 -29.92
N ARG A 317 29.45 -13.98 -31.13
CA ARG A 317 29.94 -14.87 -32.17
C ARG A 317 31.39 -14.48 -32.35
N ALA A 318 32.29 -15.30 -31.81
CA ALA A 318 33.70 -15.24 -32.14
C ALA A 318 33.80 -15.29 -33.68
N SER A 319 34.10 -14.13 -34.27
CA SER A 319 34.45 -13.97 -35.67
C SER A 319 35.89 -14.40 -35.90
#